data_AF-W9CM85-F1
#
_entry.id   AF-W9CM85-F1
#
_cell.length_a   1.000
_cell.length_b   1.000
_cell.length_c   1.000
_cell.angle_alpha   90.00
_cell.angle_beta   90.00
_cell.angle_gamma   90.00
#
_symmetry.space_group_name_H-M   'P 1'
#
loop_
_entity.id
_entity.type
_entity.pdbx_description
1 polymer ?
#
loop_
_entity_poly.entity_id
_entity_poly.type
_entity_poly.pdbx_seq_one_letter_code
_entity_poly.pdbx_strand_id
1 'polypeptide(L)'
;MSHRLPHHLPFLLHTLIEIPASLNFLLNPSSQLSSPAPQAHTLIQQYAILLFVSCLIALIFAWRPVDRTARLVAGALSLYHWAPAFRAACRILEGDGVGKGVKGLGGPGVHLLVHLLCGAGLLGLFLSGGRKRRVG
;
A
#
# COMPACT_ATOMS: atom_id res chain seq x y z
N MET A 1 17.93 -24.02 6.56
CA MET A 1 17.28 -22.68 6.50
C MET A 1 16.64 -22.55 5.12
N SER A 2 15.32 -22.72 5.02
CA SER A 2 14.60 -22.86 3.74
C SER A 2 14.12 -21.50 3.21
N HIS A 3 14.23 -21.29 1.90
CA HIS A 3 13.82 -20.12 1.10
C HIS A 3 12.32 -19.74 1.26
N ARG A 4 11.91 -19.21 2.42
CA ARG A 4 10.52 -18.77 2.70
C ARG A 4 10.19 -17.34 2.23
N LEU A 5 11.13 -16.63 1.62
CA LEU A 5 10.98 -15.20 1.31
C LEU A 5 9.90 -14.81 0.27
N PRO A 6 9.61 -15.57 -0.82
CA PRO A 6 8.82 -15.00 -1.93
C PRO A 6 7.33 -14.79 -1.60
N HIS A 7 6.74 -15.59 -0.70
CA HIS A 7 5.29 -15.56 -0.46
C HIS A 7 4.85 -14.58 0.63
N HIS A 8 5.76 -14.17 1.52
CA HIS A 8 5.48 -13.20 2.57
C HIS A 8 5.89 -11.77 2.18
N LEU A 9 6.71 -11.64 1.12
CA LEU A 9 7.20 -10.37 0.61
C LEU A 9 6.09 -9.34 0.33
N PRO A 10 4.91 -9.69 -0.24
CA PRO A 10 3.86 -8.70 -0.47
C PRO A 10 3.35 -8.01 0.81
N PHE A 11 3.21 -8.75 1.91
CA PHE A 11 2.80 -8.19 3.21
C PHE A 11 3.88 -7.33 3.85
N LEU A 12 5.15 -7.74 3.73
CA LEU A 12 6.29 -6.95 4.19
C LEU A 12 6.41 -5.64 3.40
N LEU A 13 6.23 -5.69 2.08
CA LEU A 13 6.23 -4.50 1.23
C LEU A 13 5.11 -3.54 1.61
N HIS A 14 3.87 -4.03 1.78
CA HIS A 14 2.75 -3.21 2.25
C HIS A 14 3.12 -2.48 3.54
N THR A 15 3.63 -3.23 4.53
CA THR A 15 4.03 -2.65 5.81
C THR A 15 5.13 -1.59 5.66
N LEU A 16 6.18 -1.89 4.88
CA LEU A 16 7.34 -1.02 4.71
C LEU A 16 6.97 0.33 4.07
N ILE A 17 6.05 0.30 3.11
CA ILE A 17 5.62 1.48 2.36
C ILE A 17 4.61 2.29 3.19
N GLU A 18 3.67 1.60 3.85
CA GLU A 18 2.51 2.26 4.44
C GLU A 18 2.73 2.69 5.91
N ILE A 19 3.71 2.15 6.64
CA ILE A 19 4.07 2.68 7.98
C ILE A 19 4.52 4.15 7.89
N PRO A 20 5.52 4.52 7.08
CA PRO A 20 5.94 5.93 6.96
C PRO A 20 4.80 6.83 6.48
N ALA A 21 3.96 6.36 5.55
CA ALA A 21 2.80 7.11 5.06
C ALA A 21 1.77 7.36 6.18
N SER A 22 1.42 6.31 6.94
CA SER A 22 0.48 6.42 8.08
C SER A 22 0.99 7.39 9.14
N LEU A 23 2.27 7.34 9.50
CA LEU A 23 2.86 8.26 10.46
C LEU A 23 2.85 9.70 9.93
N ASN A 24 3.15 9.91 8.65
CA ASN A 24 3.07 11.23 8.05
C ASN A 24 1.64 11.78 8.01
N PHE A 25 0.63 10.95 7.72
CA PHE A 25 -0.77 11.39 7.70
C PHE A 25 -1.26 11.74 9.11
N LEU A 26 -0.80 10.99 10.12
CA LEU A 26 -1.17 11.21 11.51
C LEU A 26 -0.53 12.47 12.09
N LEU A 27 0.77 12.66 11.87
CA LEU A 27 1.56 13.75 12.47
C LEU A 27 1.53 15.04 11.64
N ASN A 28 1.41 14.93 10.31
CA ASN A 28 1.45 16.04 9.37
C ASN A 28 0.22 16.07 8.44
N PRO A 29 -1.02 16.10 8.94
CA PRO A 29 -2.23 15.99 8.11
C PRO A 29 -2.33 17.08 7.03
N SER A 30 -1.85 18.29 7.31
CA SER A 30 -1.80 19.39 6.33
C SER A 30 -1.00 19.09 5.08
N SER A 31 -0.01 18.17 5.16
CA SER A 31 0.80 17.76 3.99
C SER A 31 -0.01 16.97 2.95
N GLN A 32 -1.22 16.53 3.29
CA GLN A 32 -2.12 15.79 2.41
C GLN A 32 -3.11 16.69 1.65
N LEU A 33 -3.07 18.00 1.90
CA LEU A 33 -4.02 18.97 1.38
C LEU A 33 -3.30 19.98 0.47
N SER A 34 -3.97 20.38 -0.62
CA SER A 34 -3.48 21.43 -1.52
C SER A 34 -3.65 22.85 -0.95
N SER A 35 -4.55 23.01 0.01
CA SER A 35 -4.85 24.26 0.70
C SER A 35 -5.17 24.01 2.18
N PRO A 36 -4.94 24.97 3.09
CA PRO A 36 -5.30 24.81 4.50
C PRO A 36 -6.78 24.46 4.69
N ALA A 37 -7.05 23.31 5.33
CA ALA A 37 -8.41 22.87 5.67
C ALA A 37 -8.41 22.12 7.02
N PRO A 38 -8.37 22.83 8.16
CA PRO A 38 -8.28 22.24 9.50
C PRO A 38 -9.39 21.22 9.81
N GLN A 39 -10.59 21.44 9.26
CA GLN A 39 -11.73 20.54 9.40
C GLN A 39 -11.49 19.13 8.81
N ALA A 40 -10.55 18.99 7.88
CA ALA A 40 -10.20 17.70 7.28
C ALA A 40 -9.15 16.93 8.10
N HIS A 41 -8.48 17.57 9.06
CA HIS A 41 -7.37 16.95 9.79
C HIS A 41 -7.80 15.72 10.58
N THR A 42 -8.94 15.78 11.27
CA THR A 42 -9.45 14.66 12.06
C THR A 42 -9.77 13.45 11.18
N LEU A 43 -10.33 13.67 9.98
CA LEU A 43 -10.57 12.62 9.00
C LEU A 43 -9.25 12.01 8.49
N ILE A 44 -8.28 12.84 8.13
CA ILE A 44 -6.96 12.38 7.68
C ILE A 44 -6.27 11.53 8.76
N GLN A 45 -6.32 11.97 10.02
CA GLN A 45 -5.76 11.25 11.16
C GLN A 45 -6.50 9.92 11.42
N GLN A 46 -7.83 9.89 11.29
CA GLN A 46 -8.59 8.65 11.36
C GLN A 46 -8.20 7.67 10.24
N TYR A 47 -8.05 8.16 9.00
CA TYR A 47 -7.52 7.35 7.88
C TYR A 47 -6.10 6.87 8.14
N ALA A 48 -5.26 7.70 8.78
CA ALA A 48 -3.91 7.33 9.15
C ALA A 48 -3.87 6.15 10.14
N ILE A 49 -4.76 6.16 11.15
CA ILE A 49 -4.90 5.05 12.09
C ILE A 49 -5.38 3.79 11.37
N LEU A 50 -6.37 3.91 10.47
CA LEU A 50 -6.86 2.76 9.70
C LEU A 50 -5.74 2.13 8.84
N LEU A 51 -4.92 2.96 8.19
CA LEU A 51 -3.76 2.52 7.43
C LEU A 51 -2.70 1.85 8.34
N PHE A 52 -2.44 2.43 9.51
CA PHE A 52 -1.53 1.81 10.48
C PHE A 52 -2.04 0.43 10.94
N VAL A 53 -3.35 0.29 11.19
CA VAL A 53 -3.96 -0.99 11.53
C VAL A 53 -3.80 -2.00 10.39
N SER A 54 -3.92 -1.60 9.11
CA SER A 54 -3.67 -2.51 8.00
C SER A 54 -2.21 -2.98 7.93
N CYS A 55 -1.25 -2.13 8.29
CA CYS A 55 0.15 -2.51 8.47
C CYS A 55 0.32 -3.57 9.57
N LEU A 56 -0.33 -3.41 10.73
CA LEU A 56 -0.28 -4.40 11.80
C LEU A 56 -0.87 -5.74 11.37
N ILE A 57 -1.99 -5.71 10.64
CA ILE A 57 -2.59 -6.92 10.05
C ILE A 57 -1.61 -7.57 9.07
N ALA A 58 -1.01 -6.80 8.16
CA ALA A 58 -0.03 -7.31 7.20
C ALA A 58 1.19 -7.93 7.91
N LEU A 59 1.70 -7.33 8.99
CA LEU A 59 2.78 -7.90 9.81
C LEU A 59 2.40 -9.26 10.39
N ILE A 60 1.20 -9.44 10.92
CA ILE A 60 0.72 -10.76 11.39
C ILE A 60 0.77 -11.78 10.25
N PHE A 61 0.34 -11.39 9.05
CA PHE A 61 0.34 -12.27 7.88
C PHE A 61 1.73 -12.51 7.27
N ALA A 62 2.69 -11.62 7.49
CA ALA A 62 4.07 -11.78 7.06
C ALA A 62 4.83 -12.84 7.88
N TRP A 63 4.45 -13.08 9.14
CA TRP A 63 5.12 -14.06 10.02
C TRP A 63 4.42 -15.41 10.16
N ARG A 64 3.25 -15.59 9.55
CA ARG A 64 2.49 -16.86 9.59
C ARG A 64 2.48 -17.57 8.23
N PRO A 65 2.26 -18.89 8.19
CA PRO A 65 2.09 -19.62 6.94
C PRO A 65 0.98 -19.02 6.05
N VAL A 66 1.21 -19.02 4.74
CA VAL A 66 0.20 -18.58 3.77
C VAL A 66 -0.90 -19.64 3.65
N ASP A 67 -2.09 -19.31 4.17
CA ASP A 67 -3.30 -20.11 4.06
C ASP A 67 -4.40 -19.38 3.27
N ARG A 68 -5.63 -19.92 3.27
CA ARG A 68 -6.76 -19.28 2.59
C ARG A 68 -7.03 -17.87 3.11
N THR A 69 -6.98 -17.68 4.43
CA THR A 69 -7.24 -16.38 5.07
C THR A 69 -6.18 -15.37 4.65
N ALA A 70 -4.90 -15.75 4.66
CA ALA A 70 -3.81 -14.89 4.17
C ALA A 70 -4.07 -14.42 2.75
N ARG A 71 -4.48 -15.31 1.84
CA ARG A 71 -4.78 -14.94 0.46
C ARG A 71 -5.94 -13.96 0.35
N LEU A 72 -7.02 -14.15 1.12
CA LEU A 72 -8.17 -13.23 1.12
C LEU A 72 -7.77 -11.85 1.64
N VAL A 73 -6.98 -11.81 2.71
CA VAL A 73 -6.44 -10.55 3.25
C VAL A 73 -5.52 -9.87 2.25
N ALA A 74 -4.66 -10.63 1.56
CA ALA A 74 -3.83 -10.08 0.47
C ALA A 74 -4.70 -9.47 -0.64
N GLY A 75 -5.79 -10.13 -1.02
CA GLY A 75 -6.76 -9.60 -1.98
C GLY A 75 -7.37 -8.27 -1.50
N ALA A 76 -7.80 -8.19 -0.25
CA ALA A 76 -8.35 -6.97 0.33
C ALA A 76 -7.32 -5.83 0.37
N LEU A 77 -6.08 -6.10 0.81
CA LEU A 77 -5.00 -5.10 0.84
C LEU A 77 -4.57 -4.68 -0.58
N SER A 78 -4.70 -5.55 -1.58
CA SER A 78 -4.40 -5.18 -2.97
C SER A 78 -5.34 -4.08 -3.48
N LEU A 79 -6.60 -4.04 -3.03
CA LEU A 79 -7.56 -3.00 -3.39
C LEU A 79 -7.13 -1.64 -2.86
N TYR A 80 -6.56 -1.60 -1.65
CA TYR A 80 -6.06 -0.35 -1.06
C TYR A 80 -5.07 0.34 -2.01
N HIS A 81 -4.13 -0.40 -2.61
CA HIS A 81 -3.08 0.16 -3.46
C HIS A 81 -3.56 0.77 -4.79
N TRP A 82 -4.80 0.51 -5.20
CA TRP A 82 -5.39 1.20 -6.37
C TRP A 82 -5.63 2.68 -6.11
N ALA A 83 -6.08 3.05 -4.91
CA ALA A 83 -6.37 4.45 -4.58
C ALA A 83 -5.12 5.37 -4.63
N PRO A 84 -3.99 5.05 -3.96
CA PRO A 84 -2.79 5.87 -4.03
C PRO A 84 -2.10 5.78 -5.39
N ALA A 85 -2.21 4.65 -6.12
CA ALA A 85 -1.74 4.56 -7.51
C ALA A 85 -2.53 5.50 -8.42
N PHE A 86 -3.86 5.50 -8.33
CA PHE A 86 -4.71 6.43 -9.08
C PHE A 86 -4.39 7.88 -8.73
N ARG A 87 -4.27 8.22 -7.44
CA ARG A 87 -3.86 9.56 -6.99
C ARG A 87 -2.51 9.98 -7.58
N ALA A 88 -1.52 9.08 -7.59
CA ALA A 88 -0.21 9.36 -8.19
C ALA A 88 -0.29 9.55 -9.71
N ALA A 89 -1.12 8.76 -10.39
CA ALA A 89 -1.36 8.89 -11.83
C ALA A 89 -2.02 10.23 -12.18
N CYS A 90 -3.05 10.65 -11.45
CA CYS A 90 -3.68 11.97 -11.64
C CYS A 90 -2.65 13.10 -11.52
N ARG A 91 -1.78 13.06 -10.49
CA ARG A 91 -0.71 14.07 -10.32
C ARG A 91 0.27 14.11 -11.50
N ILE A 92 0.64 12.94 -12.04
CA ILE A 92 1.50 12.88 -13.23
C ILE A 92 0.81 13.53 -14.42
N LEU A 93 -0.48 13.23 -14.64
CA LEU A 93 -1.29 13.78 -15.73
C LEU A 93 -1.51 15.30 -15.59
N GLU A 94 -1.66 15.80 -14.36
CA GLU A 94 -1.79 17.23 -14.03
C GLU A 94 -0.48 18.02 -14.19
N GLY A 95 0.62 17.36 -14.57
CA GLY A 95 1.89 18.04 -14.88
C GLY A 95 2.85 18.21 -13.70
N ASP A 96 2.63 17.49 -12.59
CA ASP A 96 3.65 17.30 -11.53
C ASP A 96 4.79 16.34 -11.98
N GLY A 97 4.75 15.84 -13.21
CA GLY A 97 5.64 14.81 -13.75
C GLY A 97 7.07 15.28 -14.06
N VAL A 98 8.05 14.63 -13.43
CA VAL A 98 9.48 14.56 -13.78
C VAL A 98 10.18 15.92 -13.91
N GLY A 99 10.29 16.68 -12.81
CA GLY A 99 11.23 17.82 -12.76
C GLY A 99 10.89 18.94 -11.78
N LYS A 100 9.64 19.08 -11.36
CA LYS A 100 9.25 20.09 -10.37
C LYS A 100 9.43 19.57 -8.94
N GLY A 101 10.67 19.60 -8.45
CA GLY A 101 11.01 19.58 -7.02
C GLY A 101 10.56 18.35 -6.23
N VAL A 102 11.52 17.58 -5.73
CA VAL A 102 11.33 16.43 -4.83
C VAL A 102 10.72 16.89 -3.50
N LYS A 103 9.40 17.09 -3.42
CA LYS A 103 8.67 17.25 -2.16
C LYS A 103 8.32 15.86 -1.63
N GLY A 104 9.28 15.21 -0.97
CA GLY A 104 9.10 13.92 -0.28
C GLY A 104 9.95 12.76 -0.85
N LEU A 105 9.92 11.61 -0.15
CA LEU A 105 10.65 10.38 -0.50
C LEU A 105 10.13 9.78 -1.83
N GLY A 106 10.59 10.33 -2.95
CA GLY A 106 10.26 9.90 -4.31
C GLY A 106 9.05 10.66 -4.88
N GLY A 107 9.18 11.25 -6.07
CA GLY A 107 8.08 11.97 -6.71
C GLY A 107 6.89 11.09 -7.10
N PRO A 108 5.83 11.65 -7.71
CA PRO A 108 4.61 10.92 -8.09
C PRO A 108 4.86 9.61 -8.87
N GLY A 109 5.87 9.57 -9.74
CA GLY A 109 6.25 8.35 -10.47
C GLY A 109 6.75 7.21 -9.57
N VAL A 110 7.52 7.52 -8.52
CA VAL A 110 7.99 6.52 -7.55
C VAL A 110 6.82 5.97 -6.75
N HIS A 111 5.93 6.85 -6.28
CA HIS A 111 4.70 6.44 -5.59
C HIS A 111 3.86 5.50 -6.46
N LEU A 112 3.63 5.86 -7.73
CA LEU A 112 2.89 5.01 -8.67
C LEU A 112 3.54 3.63 -8.81
N LEU A 113 4.85 3.58 -9.09
CA LEU A 113 5.58 2.32 -9.27
C LEU A 113 5.48 1.45 -8.01
N VAL A 114 5.76 2.02 -6.84
CA VAL A 114 5.80 1.31 -5.57
C VAL A 114 4.43 0.73 -5.21
N HIS A 115 3.34 1.51 -5.36
CA HIS A 115 1.99 1.00 -5.10
C HIS A 115 1.54 -0.03 -6.14
N LEU A 116 1.92 0.10 -7.42
CA LEU A 116 1.63 -0.90 -8.44
C LEU A 116 2.35 -2.23 -8.16
N LEU A 117 3.64 -2.20 -7.78
CA LEU A 117 4.40 -3.39 -7.43
C LEU A 117 3.84 -4.08 -6.18
N CYS A 118 3.52 -3.31 -5.14
CA CYS A 118 2.92 -3.85 -3.93
C CYS A 118 1.53 -4.46 -4.20
N GLY A 119 0.67 -3.71 -4.91
CA GLY A 119 -0.66 -4.17 -5.31
C GLY A 119 -0.61 -5.44 -6.17
N ALA A 120 0.28 -5.48 -7.17
CA ALA A 120 0.47 -6.66 -8.02
C ALA A 120 0.98 -7.88 -7.23
N GLY A 121 1.91 -7.68 -6.28
CA GLY A 121 2.39 -8.74 -5.41
C GLY A 121 1.29 -9.34 -4.53
N LEU A 122 0.48 -8.48 -3.91
CA LEU A 122 -0.66 -8.90 -3.06
C LEU A 122 -1.76 -9.58 -3.89
N LEU A 123 -2.06 -9.06 -5.07
CA LEU A 123 -3.02 -9.66 -6.00
C LEU A 123 -2.53 -11.01 -6.52
N GLY A 124 -1.25 -11.14 -6.86
CA GLY A 124 -0.64 -12.40 -7.25
C GLY A 124 -0.74 -13.45 -6.15
N LEU A 125 -0.54 -13.06 -4.89
CA LEU A 125 -0.72 -13.94 -3.74
C LEU A 125 -2.17 -14.41 -3.60
N PHE A 126 -3.15 -13.50 -3.74
CA PHE A 126 -4.56 -13.84 -3.75
C PHE A 126 -4.91 -14.88 -4.83
N LEU A 127 -4.44 -14.65 -6.06
CA LEU A 127 -4.73 -15.51 -7.21
C LEU A 127 -4.00 -16.87 -7.18
N SER A 128 -2.85 -16.96 -6.50
CA SER A 128 -2.05 -18.19 -6.39
C SER A 128 -2.85 -19.38 -5.83
N GLY A 129 -3.91 -19.12 -5.07
CA GLY A 129 -4.76 -20.15 -4.48
C GLY A 129 -5.74 -20.83 -5.43
N GLY A 130 -6.04 -20.22 -6.57
CA GLY A 130 -6.95 -20.78 -7.58
C GLY A 130 -6.30 -21.80 -8.50
N ARG A 131 -4.96 -21.83 -8.59
CA ARG A 131 -4.23 -22.59 -9.62
C ARG A 131 -4.13 -24.10 -9.36
N LYS A 132 -4.61 -24.60 -8.20
CA LYS A 132 -4.54 -26.02 -7.80
C LYS A 132 -5.81 -26.86 -8.07
N ARG A 133 -6.78 -26.37 -8.87
CA ARG A 133 -7.97 -27.15 -9.30
C ARG A 133 -8.03 -27.35 -10.82
N ARG A 134 -6.99 -27.93 -11.42
CA ARG A 134 -7.08 -28.60 -12.74
C ARG A 134 -6.21 -29.85 -12.72
N VAL A 135 -6.68 -30.89 -12.05
CA VAL A 135 -6.35 -32.28 -12.39
C VAL A 135 -7.65 -33.06 -12.20
N GLY A 136 -8.20 -33.48 -13.33
CA GLY A 136 -9.38 -34.31 -13.51
C GLY A 136 -9.34 -34.74 -14.97
#